data_AF-A0A7J0CW02-F1
#
_entry.id   AF-A0A7J0CW02-F1
#
_cell.length_a   1.000
_cell.length_b   1.000
_cell.length_c   1.000
_cell.angle_alpha   90.00
_cell.angle_beta   90.00
_cell.angle_gamma   90.00
#
_symmetry.space_group_name_H-M   'P 1'
#
loop_
_entity.id
_entity.type
_entity.pdbx_description
1 polymer ?
#
loop_
_entity_poly.entity_id
_entity_poly.type
_entity_poly.pdbx_seq_one_letter_code
_entity_poly.pdbx_strand_id
1 'polypeptide(L)'
;MLAGATPVLVHNSTCSNYENPGHHDPTGGPNPYVPKRAVLPGDAGEQFGNSVLVDGTRWTKVGSGKSAEYYRYFDDGNGKWHWSGSTGGVTKSGTPVPIPMSRVPIQVKRG
;
A
#
# COMPACT_ATOMS: atom_id res chain seq x y z
N MET A 1 -32.64 -14.61 11.75
CA MET A 1 -32.65 -13.26 11.15
C MET A 1 -31.26 -13.00 10.59
N LEU A 2 -31.16 -12.70 9.31
CA LEU A 2 -29.93 -12.63 8.53
C LEU A 2 -29.10 -11.40 8.93
N ALA A 3 -27.82 -11.61 9.25
CA ALA A 3 -26.86 -10.55 9.50
C ALA A 3 -26.63 -9.76 8.21
N GLY A 4 -26.79 -8.43 8.30
CA GLY A 4 -26.59 -7.51 7.19
C GLY A 4 -25.15 -7.54 6.71
N ALA A 5 -24.93 -8.12 5.53
CA ALA A 5 -23.74 -7.88 4.75
C ALA A 5 -23.85 -6.45 4.20
N THR A 6 -23.13 -5.51 4.82
CA THR A 6 -22.85 -4.22 4.19
C THR A 6 -22.20 -4.47 2.83
N PRO A 7 -22.72 -3.92 1.72
CA PRO A 7 -22.10 -4.10 0.42
C PRO A 7 -20.71 -3.45 0.45
N VAL A 8 -19.67 -4.25 0.27
CA VAL A 8 -18.32 -3.76 -0.01
C VAL A 8 -18.41 -3.11 -1.39
N LEU A 9 -18.38 -1.77 -1.45
CA LEU A 9 -18.22 -1.07 -2.72
C LEU A 9 -16.81 -1.38 -3.24
N VAL A 10 -16.69 -2.46 -4.00
CA VAL A 10 -15.53 -2.71 -4.85
C VAL A 10 -15.66 -1.72 -6.00
N HIS A 11 -15.21 -0.48 -5.77
CA HIS A 11 -15.07 0.49 -6.85
C HIS A 11 -14.02 -0.06 -7.81
N ASN A 12 -14.51 -0.51 -8.97
CA ASN A 12 -13.71 -0.84 -10.14
C ASN A 12 -13.13 0.46 -10.73
N SER A 13 -12.33 1.17 -9.95
CA SER A 13 -11.68 2.41 -10.35
C SER A 13 -10.46 2.05 -11.19
N THR A 14 -10.49 2.45 -12.46
CA THR A 14 -9.32 2.59 -13.35
C THR A 14 -8.33 3.57 -12.72
N CYS A 15 -7.59 3.12 -11.71
CA CYS A 15 -6.77 3.96 -10.86
C CYS A 15 -5.44 4.26 -11.55
N SER A 16 -5.38 5.35 -12.31
CA SER A 16 -4.27 5.61 -13.25
C SER A 16 -3.09 6.39 -12.67
N ASN A 17 -3.19 6.97 -11.48
CA ASN A 17 -2.25 8.01 -11.03
C ASN A 17 -1.36 7.56 -9.87
N TYR A 18 -0.70 6.42 -9.98
CA TYR A 18 0.42 6.12 -9.09
C TYR A 18 1.63 7.00 -9.46
N GLU A 19 2.28 7.57 -8.47
CA GLU A 19 3.57 8.24 -8.62
C GLU A 19 4.58 7.73 -7.59
N ASN A 20 5.85 7.67 -7.98
CA ASN A 20 6.93 7.40 -7.05
C ASN A 20 7.09 8.59 -6.09
N PRO A 21 6.88 8.42 -4.76
CA PRO A 21 6.98 9.52 -3.81
C PRO A 21 8.40 10.06 -3.61
N GLY A 22 9.44 9.33 -4.05
CA GLY A 22 10.84 9.65 -3.88
C GLY A 22 11.38 9.45 -2.46
N HIS A 23 10.66 9.87 -1.41
CA HIS A 23 11.13 9.74 -0.03
C HIS A 23 11.20 8.30 0.52
N HIS A 24 10.77 7.32 -0.28
CA HIS A 24 10.95 5.88 -0.07
C HIS A 24 11.98 5.26 -1.03
N ASP A 25 12.43 5.98 -2.07
CA ASP A 25 13.27 5.44 -3.13
C ASP A 25 14.75 5.84 -2.96
N PRO A 26 15.64 4.91 -2.59
CA PRO A 26 17.06 5.18 -2.44
C PRO A 26 17.83 5.29 -3.77
N THR A 27 17.19 5.00 -4.90
CA THR A 27 17.77 5.09 -6.26
C THR A 27 17.46 6.41 -6.95
N GLY A 28 16.44 7.12 -6.47
CA GLY A 28 16.09 8.49 -6.90
C GLY A 28 14.60 8.66 -7.12
N GLY A 29 14.12 9.90 -7.06
CA GLY A 29 12.71 10.24 -7.27
C GLY A 29 12.48 11.75 -7.14
N PRO A 30 11.23 12.21 -7.21
CA PRO A 30 10.90 13.64 -7.14
C PRO A 30 11.27 14.26 -5.79
N ASN A 31 11.31 13.47 -4.72
CA ASN A 31 11.75 13.89 -3.39
C ASN A 31 12.96 13.08 -2.91
N PRO A 32 13.86 13.66 -2.08
CA PRO A 32 14.99 12.94 -1.51
C PRO A 32 14.57 11.76 -0.63
N TYR A 33 15.30 10.65 -0.73
CA TYR A 33 15.13 9.49 0.15
C TYR A 33 15.24 9.87 1.63
N VAL A 34 14.34 9.34 2.46
CA VAL A 34 14.40 9.50 3.91
C VAL A 34 14.86 8.18 4.54
N PRO A 35 16.06 8.11 5.17
CA PRO A 35 16.66 6.86 5.67
C PRO A 35 15.82 6.05 6.66
N LYS A 36 14.89 6.69 7.37
CA LYS A 36 13.98 6.05 8.34
C LYS A 36 12.72 5.47 7.70
N ARG A 37 12.56 5.58 6.37
CA ARG A 37 11.41 5.07 5.63
C ARG A 37 11.74 3.74 4.98
N ALA A 38 10.71 2.89 4.87
CA ALA A 38 10.81 1.64 4.12
C ALA A 38 11.24 1.92 2.68
N VAL A 39 12.06 1.05 2.10
CA VAL A 39 12.47 1.14 0.69
C VAL A 39 11.27 0.82 -0.20
N LEU A 40 11.08 1.64 -1.22
CA LEU A 40 10.06 1.45 -2.24
C LEU A 40 10.31 0.13 -3.00
N PRO A 41 9.36 -0.81 -3.00
CA PRO A 41 9.46 -2.02 -3.81
C PRO A 41 9.40 -1.69 -5.31
N GLY A 42 10.19 -2.40 -6.12
CA GLY A 42 10.21 -2.20 -7.58
C GLY A 42 8.89 -2.50 -8.27
N ASP A 43 8.05 -3.34 -7.66
CA ASP A 43 6.71 -3.70 -8.15
C ASP A 43 5.59 -2.82 -7.58
N ALA A 44 5.88 -1.81 -6.76
CA ALA A 44 4.86 -1.01 -6.07
C ALA A 44 3.86 -0.34 -7.02
N GLY A 45 4.30 0.10 -8.20
CA GLY A 45 3.42 0.67 -9.23
C GLY A 45 2.52 -0.37 -9.89
N GLU A 46 3.05 -1.57 -10.17
CA GLU A 46 2.25 -2.69 -10.69
C GLU A 46 1.20 -3.13 -9.66
N GLN A 47 1.61 -3.30 -8.41
CA GLN A 47 0.73 -3.68 -7.31
C GLN A 47 -0.35 -2.64 -7.03
N PHE A 48 -0.11 -1.36 -7.35
CA PHE A 48 -1.14 -0.34 -7.23
C PHE A 48 -2.35 -0.63 -8.15
N GLY A 49 -2.12 -1.18 -9.35
CA GLY A 49 -3.20 -1.59 -10.26
C GLY A 49 -4.13 -2.65 -9.65
N ASN A 50 -3.60 -3.47 -8.75
CA ASN A 50 -4.33 -4.52 -8.03
C ASN A 50 -4.91 -4.05 -6.69
N SER A 51 -4.72 -2.78 -6.33
CA SER A 51 -5.11 -2.27 -5.01
C SER A 51 -6.63 -2.09 -4.89
N VAL A 52 -7.13 -2.21 -3.66
CA VAL A 52 -8.53 -1.92 -3.30
C VAL A 52 -8.58 -0.71 -2.37
N LEU A 53 -9.57 0.17 -2.57
CA LEU A 53 -9.80 1.33 -1.71
C LEU A 53 -10.64 0.94 -0.49
N VAL A 54 -10.11 1.17 0.71
CA VAL A 54 -10.80 0.94 1.98
C VAL A 54 -10.55 2.14 2.89
N ASP A 55 -11.62 2.81 3.31
CA ASP A 55 -11.58 3.98 4.22
C ASP A 55 -10.57 5.06 3.79
N GLY A 56 -10.59 5.43 2.50
CA GLY A 56 -9.70 6.46 1.94
C GLY A 56 -8.25 6.03 1.74
N THR A 57 -7.90 4.77 2.04
CA THR A 57 -6.55 4.23 1.86
C THR A 57 -6.60 3.08 0.85
N ARG A 58 -5.67 3.06 -0.10
CA ARG A 58 -5.56 1.93 -1.03
C ARG A 58 -4.60 0.88 -0.48
N TRP A 59 -4.97 -0.38 -0.63
CA TRP A 59 -4.19 -1.51 -0.16
C TRP A 59 -4.05 -2.57 -1.23
N THR A 60 -2.86 -3.17 -1.35
CA THR A 60 -2.65 -4.37 -2.18
C THR A 60 -2.16 -5.49 -1.29
N LYS A 61 -2.73 -6.69 -1.48
CA LYS A 61 -2.21 -7.92 -0.90
C LYS A 61 -1.32 -8.60 -1.94
N VAL A 62 -0.06 -8.79 -1.59
CA VAL A 62 0.97 -9.41 -2.43
C VAL A 62 1.23 -10.81 -1.88
N GLY A 63 1.06 -11.82 -2.73
CA GLY A 63 1.14 -13.23 -2.34
C GLY A 63 -0.09 -13.73 -1.58
N SER A 64 0.05 -14.85 -0.87
CA SER A 64 -1.06 -15.56 -0.22
C SER A 64 -0.70 -16.12 1.15
N GLY A 65 -1.73 -16.50 1.92
CA GLY A 65 -1.56 -17.14 3.22
C GLY A 65 -0.88 -16.26 4.27
N LYS A 66 -0.14 -16.90 5.19
CA LYS A 66 0.53 -16.22 6.31
C LYS A 66 1.74 -15.37 5.89
N SER A 67 2.26 -15.60 4.68
CA SER A 67 3.39 -14.87 4.09
C SER A 67 2.95 -13.69 3.23
N ALA A 68 1.64 -13.43 3.10
CA ALA A 68 1.15 -12.30 2.34
C ALA A 68 1.68 -10.98 2.90
N GLU A 69 2.16 -10.12 2.00
CA GLU A 69 2.57 -8.76 2.33
C GLU A 69 1.49 -7.78 1.90
N TYR A 70 1.33 -6.69 2.63
CA TYR A 70 0.31 -5.69 2.35
C TYR A 70 0.97 -4.35 2.07
N TYR A 71 0.81 -3.85 0.86
CA TYR A 71 1.25 -2.52 0.46
C TYR A 71 0.14 -1.52 0.77
N ARG A 72 0.52 -0.31 1.19
CA ARG A 72 -0.41 0.77 1.51
C ARG A 72 -0.10 2.01 0.69
N TYR A 73 -1.13 2.63 0.15
CA TYR A 73 -1.04 3.83 -0.65
C TYR A 73 -1.95 4.92 -0.11
N PHE A 74 -1.45 6.16 -0.10
CA PHE A 74 -2.23 7.35 0.25
C PHE A 74 -2.37 8.26 -0.95
N ASP A 75 -3.52 8.93 -1.03
CA ASP A 75 -3.74 10.06 -1.93
C ASP A 75 -2.95 11.26 -1.41
N ASP A 76 -2.27 11.96 -2.32
CA ASP A 76 -1.55 13.21 -2.03
C ASP A 76 -2.48 14.44 -1.93
N GLY A 77 -3.78 14.26 -2.19
CA GLY A 77 -4.80 15.29 -2.19
C GLY A 77 -4.99 15.98 -3.56
N ASN A 78 -4.18 15.62 -4.55
CA ASN A 78 -4.24 16.10 -5.93
C ASN A 78 -4.58 14.97 -6.91
N GLY A 79 -5.12 13.86 -6.42
CA GLY A 79 -5.50 12.71 -7.23
C GLY A 79 -4.32 11.86 -7.67
N LYS A 80 -3.17 11.96 -6.99
CA LYS A 80 -2.03 11.05 -7.15
C LYS A 80 -1.91 10.16 -5.92
N TRP A 81 -1.56 8.90 -6.16
CA TRP A 81 -1.40 7.91 -5.11
C TRP A 81 0.06 7.55 -4.94
N HIS A 82 0.51 7.54 -3.69
CA HIS A 82 1.89 7.26 -3.34
C HIS A 82 1.97 6.04 -2.43
N TRP A 83 2.95 5.17 -2.71
CA TRP A 83 3.27 4.09 -1.78
C TRP A 83 3.78 4.67 -0.46
N SER A 84 3.28 4.13 0.65
CA SER A 84 3.47 4.70 1.99
C SER A 84 4.05 3.70 3.01
N GLY A 85 4.45 2.52 2.53
CA GLY A 85 4.95 1.41 3.35
C GLY A 85 4.26 0.08 3.05
N SER A 86 4.82 -0.97 3.65
CA SER A 86 4.27 -2.32 3.62
C SER A 86 4.40 -3.01 4.98
N THR A 87 3.73 -4.15 5.15
CA THR A 87 3.87 -4.99 6.36
C THR A 87 5.22 -5.69 6.47
N GLY A 88 5.99 -5.79 5.38
CA GLY A 88 7.38 -6.29 5.36
C GLY A 88 8.43 -5.18 5.20
N GLY A 89 8.03 -3.91 5.32
CA GLY A 89 8.89 -2.77 5.00
C GLY A 89 10.20 -2.74 5.79
N VAL A 90 11.32 -2.54 5.09
CA VAL A 90 12.67 -2.38 5.65
C VAL A 90 13.31 -1.11 5.11
N THR A 91 14.09 -0.42 5.93
CA THR A 91 14.92 0.71 5.47
C THR A 91 16.08 0.23 4.59
N LYS A 92 16.79 1.15 3.91
CA LYS A 92 17.99 0.82 3.13
C LYS A 92 19.09 0.13 3.97
N SER A 93 19.11 0.40 5.28
CA SER A 93 20.05 -0.24 6.23
C SER A 93 19.62 -1.63 6.72
N GLY A 94 18.47 -2.14 6.27
CA GLY A 94 17.90 -3.40 6.74
C GLY A 94 17.09 -3.28 8.04
N THR A 95 16.98 -2.10 8.65
CA THR A 95 16.15 -1.89 9.84
C THR A 95 14.67 -2.10 9.50
N PRO A 96 13.93 -3.00 10.20
CA PRO A 96 12.50 -3.18 9.98
C PRO A 96 11.68 -1.95 10.37
N VAL A 97 10.76 -1.55 9.49
CA VAL A 97 9.79 -0.47 9.70
C VAL A 97 8.41 -0.88 9.15
N PRO A 98 7.86 -2.03 9.60
CA PRO A 98 6.64 -2.58 9.04
C PRO A 98 5.40 -1.76 9.43
N ILE A 99 4.41 -1.77 8.54
CA ILE A 99 3.04 -1.44 8.93
C ILE A 99 2.55 -2.56 9.88
N PRO A 100 2.05 -2.25 11.09
CA PRO A 100 1.50 -3.27 11.96
C PRO A 100 0.31 -3.97 11.31
N MET A 101 0.25 -5.31 11.40
CA MET A 101 -0.86 -6.10 10.86
C MET A 101 -2.23 -5.67 11.41
N SER A 102 -2.28 -5.10 12.61
CA SER A 102 -3.51 -4.52 13.19
C SER A 102 -4.07 -3.34 12.39
N ARG A 103 -3.24 -2.65 11.58
CA ARG A 103 -3.66 -1.54 10.71
C ARG A 103 -4.16 -1.98 9.34
N VAL A 104 -3.90 -3.22 8.94
CA VAL A 104 -4.41 -3.75 7.67
C VAL A 104 -5.89 -4.09 7.85
N PRO A 105 -6.80 -3.54 7.04
CA PRO A 105 -8.23 -3.83 7.14
C PRO A 105 -8.52 -5.33 6.97
N ILE A 106 -9.50 -5.84 7.71
CA ILE A 106 -9.86 -7.27 7.65
C ILE A 106 -10.33 -7.71 6.27
N GLN A 107 -10.96 -6.79 5.52
CA GLN A 107 -11.44 -7.01 4.16
C GLN A 107 -10.26 -7.30 3.21
N VAL A 108 -9.17 -6.55 3.34
CA VAL A 108 -7.94 -6.73 2.54
C VAL A 108 -7.25 -8.04 2.89
N LYS A 109 -7.25 -8.46 4.17
CA LYS A 109 -6.63 -9.73 4.59
C LYS A 109 -7.34 -10.95 3.99
N ARG A 110 -8.67 -10.86 3.87
CA ARG A 110 -9.54 -11.96 3.46
C ARG A 110 -9.74 -12.06 1.96
N GLY A 111 -9.64 -10.94 1.23
CA GLY A 111 -9.52 -10.95 -0.23
C GLY A 111 -8.27 -11.69 -0.67
#